data_AF-A0A412YU90-F1
#
_entry.id   AF-A0A412YU90-F1
#
_cell.length_a   1.000
_cell.length_b   1.000
_cell.length_c   1.000
_cell.angle_alpha   90.00
_cell.angle_beta   90.00
_cell.angle_gamma   90.00
#
_symmetry.space_group_name_H-M   'P 1'
#
loop_
_entity.id
_entity.type
_entity.pdbx_description
1 polymer ?
#
loop_
_entity_poly.entity_id
_entity_poly.type
_entity_poly.pdbx_seq_one_letter_code
_entity_poly.pdbx_strand_id
1 'polypeptide(L)'
;MKIGRTVSSIVHSFFRNPSNILVYICDTSDKHQAARDRKFKIWFKQYASLDDLVFVSEVIDVEDDSYFASMILSRRTTDFYQIQTTFHDYYQDLRSKLDNHLTISIYKNQHDRHFP
;
A
#
# COMPACT_ATOMS: atom_id res chain seq x y z
N MET A 1 -19.72 10.24 8.01
CA MET A 1 -18.54 11.08 8.38
C MET A 1 -18.21 12.00 7.21
N LYS A 2 -17.96 13.31 7.41
CA LYS A 2 -17.76 14.27 6.30
C LYS A 2 -16.47 14.03 5.50
N ILE A 3 -15.37 13.66 6.17
CA ILE A 3 -14.05 13.45 5.55
C ILE A 3 -14.08 12.35 4.48
N GLY A 4 -14.71 11.19 4.78
CA GLY A 4 -14.79 10.09 3.81
C GLY A 4 -15.51 10.48 2.52
N ARG A 5 -16.50 11.38 2.59
CA ARG A 5 -17.18 11.93 1.40
C ARG A 5 -16.24 12.83 0.60
N THR A 6 -15.50 13.72 1.27
CA THR A 6 -14.52 14.60 0.61
C THR A 6 -13.42 13.78 -0.09
N VAL A 7 -12.85 12.78 0.60
CA VAL A 7 -11.84 11.87 0.02
C VAL A 7 -12.42 11.16 -1.21
N SER A 8 -13.65 10.66 -1.10
CA SER A 8 -14.32 10.04 -2.24
C SER A 8 -14.54 11.01 -3.40
N SER A 9 -14.95 12.25 -3.17
CA SER A 9 -15.09 13.25 -4.22
C SER A 9 -13.77 13.54 -4.93
N ILE A 10 -12.65 13.55 -4.20
CA ILE A 10 -11.30 13.68 -4.78
C ILE A 10 -11.00 12.48 -5.68
N VAL A 11 -11.21 11.26 -5.18
CA VAL A 11 -11.03 10.02 -5.96
C VAL A 11 -11.87 10.06 -7.24
N HIS A 12 -13.17 10.38 -7.14
CA HIS A 12 -14.06 10.49 -8.31
C HIS A 12 -13.58 11.53 -9.32
N SER A 13 -13.16 12.71 -8.86
CA SER A 13 -12.66 13.75 -9.75
C SER A 13 -11.34 13.36 -10.42
N PHE A 14 -10.47 12.65 -9.69
CA PHE A 14 -9.19 12.18 -10.19
C PHE A 14 -9.35 11.13 -11.29
N PHE A 15 -10.33 10.22 -11.16
CA PHE A 15 -10.61 9.18 -12.16
C PHE A 15 -11.57 9.61 -13.28
N ARG A 16 -11.78 10.93 -13.48
CA ARG A 16 -12.36 11.44 -14.73
C ARG A 16 -11.53 11.03 -15.95
N ASN A 17 -10.21 10.93 -15.77
CA ASN A 17 -9.34 10.24 -16.71
C ASN A 17 -9.15 8.78 -16.22
N PRO A 18 -9.64 7.76 -16.96
CA PRO A 18 -9.51 6.38 -16.53
C PRO A 18 -8.05 5.91 -16.46
N SER A 19 -7.14 6.50 -17.24
CA SER A 19 -5.71 6.15 -17.24
C SER A 19 -4.94 6.63 -16.02
N ASN A 20 -5.56 7.42 -15.15
CA ASN A 20 -4.93 7.83 -13.90
C ASN A 20 -4.78 6.63 -12.96
N ILE A 21 -3.76 6.67 -12.11
CA ILE A 21 -3.49 5.67 -11.07
C ILE A 21 -3.29 6.43 -9.77
N LEU A 22 -3.96 6.00 -8.70
CA LEU A 22 -3.82 6.62 -7.38
C LEU A 22 -3.09 5.64 -6.46
N VAL A 23 -1.97 6.05 -5.91
CA VAL A 23 -1.24 5.30 -4.87
C VAL A 23 -1.48 5.96 -3.52
N TYR A 24 -1.85 5.14 -2.54
CA TYR A 24 -2.08 5.51 -1.15
C TYR A 24 -1.08 4.76 -0.28
N ILE A 25 -0.34 5.49 0.56
CA ILE A 25 0.64 4.93 1.49
C ILE A 25 0.32 5.47 2.88
N CYS A 26 0.29 4.60 3.88
CA CYS A 26 0.16 5.03 5.26
C CYS A 26 1.52 5.44 5.82
N ASP A 27 1.61 6.65 6.39
CA ASP A 27 2.68 6.97 7.32
C ASP A 27 2.66 5.99 8.51
N THR A 28 3.82 5.65 9.05
CA THR A 28 4.00 4.74 10.19
C THR A 28 4.45 5.47 11.46
N SER A 29 4.77 6.77 11.37
CA SER A 29 5.37 7.57 12.45
C SER A 29 4.61 7.56 13.79
N ASP A 30 3.29 7.40 13.76
CA ASP A 30 2.41 7.44 14.93
C ASP A 30 1.82 6.08 15.35
N LYS A 31 2.24 4.98 14.72
CA LYS A 31 1.74 3.60 14.98
C LYS A 31 0.23 3.36 14.72
N HIS A 32 -0.45 4.24 13.99
CA HIS A 32 -1.89 4.11 13.67
C HIS A 32 -2.19 3.67 12.23
N GLN A 33 -1.17 3.21 11.49
CA GLN A 33 -1.26 2.85 10.08
C GLN A 33 -2.37 1.82 9.76
N ALA A 34 -2.53 0.77 10.59
CA ALA A 34 -3.57 -0.24 10.38
C ALA A 34 -4.99 0.34 10.54
N ALA A 35 -5.16 1.30 11.46
CA ALA A 35 -6.44 1.98 11.63
C ALA A 35 -6.75 2.92 10.46
N ARG A 36 -5.72 3.59 9.90
CA ARG A 36 -5.85 4.42 8.69
C ARG A 36 -6.19 3.60 7.46
N ASP A 37 -5.46 2.51 7.21
CA ASP A 37 -5.75 1.56 6.13
C ASP A 37 -7.20 1.04 6.20
N ARG A 38 -7.62 0.57 7.38
CA ARG A 38 -9.01 0.12 7.60
C ARG A 38 -10.03 1.22 7.29
N LYS A 39 -9.80 2.45 7.75
CA LYS A 39 -10.70 3.59 7.47
C LYS A 39 -10.76 3.91 5.98
N PHE A 40 -9.62 3.92 5.29
CA PHE A 40 -9.58 4.21 3.86
C PHE A 40 -10.32 3.12 3.05
N LYS A 41 -10.11 1.83 3.36
CA LYS A 41 -10.85 0.71 2.77
C LYS A 41 -12.35 0.85 2.97
N ILE A 42 -12.80 1.25 4.16
CA ILE A 42 -14.22 1.53 4.43
C ILE A 42 -14.74 2.66 3.56
N TRP A 43 -14.02 3.78 3.46
CA TRP A 43 -14.46 4.91 2.63
C TRP A 43 -14.50 4.57 1.14
N PHE A 44 -13.50 3.82 0.66
CA PHE A 44 -13.48 3.36 -0.73
C PHE A 44 -14.71 2.50 -1.03
N LYS A 45 -14.98 1.49 -0.20
CA LYS A 45 -16.15 0.61 -0.36
C LYS A 45 -17.48 1.36 -0.27
N GLN A 46 -17.59 2.33 0.65
CA GLN A 46 -18.85 3.04 0.90
C GLN A 46 -19.19 4.12 -0.14
N TYR A 47 -18.18 4.77 -0.72
CA TYR A 47 -18.41 6.02 -1.46
C TYR A 47 -17.76 6.02 -2.85
N ALA A 48 -16.74 5.20 -3.10
CA ALA A 48 -15.95 5.20 -4.33
C ALA A 48 -16.13 3.94 -5.18
N SER A 49 -17.08 3.05 -4.84
CA SER A 49 -17.51 1.94 -5.69
C SER A 49 -18.18 2.47 -6.96
N LEU A 50 -17.37 2.98 -7.88
CA LEU A 50 -17.68 3.04 -9.30
C LEU A 50 -17.42 1.64 -9.85
N ASP A 51 -18.34 1.08 -10.64
CA ASP A 51 -18.26 -0.30 -11.14
C ASP A 51 -16.94 -0.63 -11.86
N ASP A 52 -16.14 0.37 -12.22
CA ASP A 52 -14.87 0.23 -12.92
C ASP A 52 -13.62 0.43 -12.06
N LEU A 53 -13.72 0.90 -10.81
CA LEU A 53 -12.53 1.10 -9.97
C LEU A 53 -12.16 -0.15 -9.17
N VAL A 54 -10.87 -0.48 -9.17
CA VAL A 54 -10.29 -1.59 -8.42
C VAL A 54 -9.35 -1.06 -7.38
N PHE A 55 -9.41 -1.64 -6.18
CA PHE A 55 -8.53 -1.36 -5.06
C PHE A 55 -7.62 -2.56 -4.82
N VAL A 56 -6.33 -2.38 -5.03
CA VAL A 56 -5.27 -3.37 -4.79
C VAL A 56 -4.52 -2.93 -3.54
N SER A 57 -4.22 -3.86 -2.63
CA SER A 57 -3.57 -3.55 -1.35
C SER A 57 -2.42 -4.50 -1.13
N GLU A 58 -1.30 -3.97 -0.66
CA GLU A 58 -0.12 -4.71 -0.24
C GLU A 58 0.22 -4.33 1.20
N VAL A 59 0.76 -5.28 1.95
CA VAL A 59 1.24 -5.09 3.32
C VAL A 59 2.58 -5.78 3.45
N ILE A 60 3.57 -5.05 3.98
CA ILE A 60 4.87 -5.61 4.34
C ILE A 60 5.04 -5.47 5.84
N ASP A 61 5.19 -6.60 6.54
CA ASP A 61 5.50 -6.63 7.96
C ASP A 61 7.01 -6.71 8.14
N VAL A 62 7.59 -5.80 8.92
CA VAL A 62 9.02 -5.69 9.22
C VAL A 62 9.16 -5.47 10.73
N GLU A 63 9.71 -6.46 11.44
CA GLU A 63 9.81 -6.44 12.91
C GLU A 63 8.45 -6.12 13.57
N ASP A 64 8.33 -4.97 14.23
CA ASP A 64 7.12 -4.50 14.94
C ASP A 64 6.26 -3.55 14.10
N ASP A 65 6.66 -3.23 12.87
CA ASP A 65 5.98 -2.29 11.99
C ASP A 65 5.38 -2.97 10.76
N SER A 66 4.17 -2.57 10.40
CA SER A 66 3.51 -2.95 9.14
C SER A 66 3.44 -1.75 8.21
N TYR A 67 3.85 -1.92 6.96
CA TYR A 67 3.79 -0.90 5.91
C TYR A 67 2.61 -1.19 4.99
N PHE A 68 1.60 -0.31 5.02
CA PHE A 68 0.40 -0.45 4.20
C PHE A 68 0.49 0.45 2.98
N ALA A 69 0.30 -0.16 1.82
CA ALA A 69 0.14 0.56 0.58
C ALA A 69 -1.04 0.02 -0.23
N SER A 70 -1.62 0.89 -1.02
CA SER A 70 -2.73 0.53 -1.89
C SER A 70 -2.69 1.31 -3.18
N MET A 71 -3.16 0.68 -4.24
CA MET A 71 -3.34 1.28 -5.54
C MET A 71 -4.81 1.24 -5.91
N ILE A 72 -5.31 2.34 -6.44
CA ILE A 72 -6.60 2.41 -7.12
C ILE A 72 -6.34 2.65 -8.61
N LEU A 73 -7.01 1.86 -9.44
CA LEU A 73 -6.94 1.96 -10.90
C LEU A 73 -8.29 1.61 -11.53
N SER A 74 -8.53 2.10 -12.73
CA SER A 74 -9.75 1.80 -13.51
C SER A 74 -9.57 0.54 -14.36
N ARG A 75 -10.56 -0.36 -14.37
CA ARG A 75 -10.66 -1.48 -15.32
C ARG A 75 -10.66 -1.05 -16.78
N ARG A 76 -10.97 0.22 -17.04
CA ARG A 76 -10.97 0.82 -18.39
C ARG A 76 -9.58 1.23 -18.88
N THR A 77 -8.55 1.13 -18.06
CA THR A 77 -7.17 1.37 -18.48
C THR A 77 -6.69 0.23 -19.36
N THR A 78 -6.01 0.55 -20.47
CA THR A 78 -5.50 -0.43 -21.44
C THR A 78 -4.56 -1.46 -20.82
N ASP A 79 -3.74 -1.04 -19.86
CA ASP A 79 -2.67 -1.85 -19.27
C ASP A 79 -3.02 -2.33 -17.86
N PHE A 80 -4.32 -2.49 -17.56
CA PHE A 80 -4.82 -2.80 -16.21
C PHE A 80 -4.07 -3.95 -15.52
N TYR A 81 -3.95 -5.11 -16.19
CA TYR A 81 -3.28 -6.27 -15.63
C TYR A 81 -1.77 -6.06 -15.48
N GLN A 82 -1.13 -5.42 -16.47
CA GLN A 82 0.29 -5.10 -16.41
C GLN A 82 0.60 -4.21 -15.20
N ILE A 83 -0.16 -3.14 -15.01
CA ILE A 83 0.00 -2.21 -13.89
C ILE A 83 -0.20 -2.94 -12.56
N GLN A 84 -1.25 -3.76 -12.45
CA GLN A 84 -1.51 -4.54 -11.23
C GLN A 84 -0.36 -5.50 -10.92
N THR A 85 0.14 -6.23 -11.91
CA THR A 85 1.27 -7.16 -11.75
C THR A 85 2.54 -6.40 -11.37
N THR A 86 2.87 -5.30 -12.06
CA THR A 86 4.06 -4.49 -11.73
C THR A 86 4.00 -3.95 -10.30
N PHE A 87 2.82 -3.52 -9.84
CA PHE A 87 2.64 -3.10 -8.45
C PHE A 87 2.93 -4.24 -7.49
N HIS A 88 2.34 -5.42 -7.72
CA HIS A 88 2.57 -6.60 -6.88
C HIS A 88 4.05 -7.01 -6.85
N ASP A 89 4.68 -7.15 -8.02
CA ASP A 89 6.08 -7.57 -8.18
C ASP A 89 7.03 -6.61 -7.46
N TYR A 90 6.79 -5.30 -7.56
CA TYR A 90 7.58 -4.29 -6.84
C TYR A 90 7.50 -4.49 -5.32
N TYR A 91 6.31 -4.78 -4.78
CA TYR A 91 6.14 -5.03 -3.34
C TYR A 91 6.78 -6.34 -2.90
N GLN A 92 6.79 -7.38 -3.75
CA GLN A 92 7.51 -8.62 -3.46
C GLN A 92 9.04 -8.41 -3.43
N ASP A 93 9.58 -7.66 -4.39
CA ASP A 93 11.01 -7.31 -4.41
C ASP A 93 11.39 -6.46 -3.18
N LEU A 94 10.57 -5.48 -2.83
CA LEU A 94 10.77 -4.65 -1.64
C LEU A 94 10.75 -5.49 -0.36
N ARG A 95 9.80 -6.40 -0.22
CA ARG A 95 9.71 -7.35 0.91
C ARG A 95 10.98 -8.18 1.02
N SER A 96 11.43 -8.78 -0.08
CA SER A 96 12.66 -9.59 -0.10
C SER A 96 13.90 -8.79 0.35
N LYS A 97 14.03 -7.53 -0.10
CA LYS A 97 15.14 -6.66 0.30
C LYS A 97 15.13 -6.35 1.81
N LEU A 98 13.96 -6.12 2.38
CA LEU A 98 13.80 -5.85 3.81
C LEU A 98 14.13 -7.09 4.65
N ASP A 99 13.62 -8.26 4.27
CA ASP A 99 13.91 -9.54 4.95
C ASP A 99 15.42 -9.88 4.92
N ASN A 100 16.08 -9.64 3.78
CA ASN A 100 17.52 -9.84 3.64
C ASN A 100 18.34 -8.89 4.53
N HIS A 101 17.93 -7.62 4.64
CA HIS A 101 18.62 -6.64 5.49
C HIS A 101 18.48 -6.98 6.98
N LEU A 102 17.31 -7.45 7.41
CA LEU A 102 17.08 -7.96 8.77
C LEU A 102 17.99 -9.16 9.06
N THR A 103 18.04 -10.11 8.12
CA THR A 103 18.89 -11.30 8.23
C THR A 103 20.36 -10.91 8.43
N ILE A 104 20.91 -10.03 7.57
CA ILE A 104 22.29 -9.55 7.68
C ILE A 104 22.54 -8.87 9.03
N SER A 105 21.59 -8.07 9.51
CA SER A 105 21.71 -7.36 10.79
C SER A 105 21.74 -8.33 11.98
N ILE A 106 20.91 -9.39 11.95
CA ILE A 106 20.92 -10.45 12.96
C ILE A 106 22.28 -11.17 12.97
N TYR A 107 22.79 -11.58 11.80
CA TYR A 107 24.09 -12.25 11.69
C TYR A 107 25.23 -11.37 12.21
N LYS A 108 25.24 -10.07 11.89
CA LYS A 108 26.26 -9.13 12.38
C LYS A 108 26.21 -8.98 13.91
N ASN A 109 25.01 -8.80 14.47
CA ASN A 109 24.81 -8.70 15.92
C ASN A 109 25.17 -10.00 16.68
N GLN A 110 25.08 -11.17 16.04
CA GLN A 110 25.55 -12.42 16.64
C GLN A 110 27.07 -12.55 16.60
N HIS A 111 27.72 -12.12 15.51
CA HIS A 111 29.17 -12.15 15.38
C HIS A 111 29.88 -11.13 16.29
N ASP A 112 29.35 -9.91 16.39
CA ASP A 112 29.92 -8.86 17.24
C ASP A 112 29.79 -9.18 18.74
N ARG A 113 28.85 -10.05 19.15
CA ARG A 113 28.71 -10.54 20.53
C ARG A 113 29.62 -11.72 20.89
N HIS A 114 30.35 -12.29 19.92
CA HIS A 114 31.21 -13.47 20.14
C HIS A 114 32.72 -13.15 20.14
N PHE A 115 33.12 -11.89 20.04
CA PHE A 115 34.51 -11.47 20.26
C PHE A 115 34.62 -10.61 21.53
N PRO A 116 35.27 -11.09 22.60
CA PRO A 116 35.59 -10.29 23.79
C PRO A 116 36.71 -9.28 23.54
#